data_AF-A0A7W8JXA6-F1
#
_entry.id   AF-A0A7W8JXA6-F1
#
_cell.length_a   1.000
_cell.length_b   1.000
_cell.length_c   1.000
_cell.angle_alpha   90.00
_cell.angle_beta   90.00
_cell.angle_gamma   90.00
#
_symmetry.space_group_name_H-M   'P 1'
#
loop_
_entity.id
_entity.type
_entity.pdbx_description
1 polymer ?
#
loop_
_entity_poly.entity_id
_entity_poly.type
_entity_poly.pdbx_seq_one_letter_code
_entity_poly.pdbx_strand_id
1 'polypeptide(L)'
;MNQDTTHTHHVIRVDRSAYAQLRQAVASGQLQPTQEDLDVMTGGQVYRPAAQLLSVQQLVHDRELQLGHLAITGEFYRLPEQEYTSIIRASLGTYRQYPGVYPLLTGLLAPMTQADETTWLAGVRLAAAQGRQLASGADMVDDLWTPTAWLRDRTRLIELGGEWFVVLYVAQPPRRPVLAGRAVIGVDIGLAPLATAAWGQQHAVTWRLAEPAVPAGEPVEVRALAEILTYAAARAALEDLTRQVLRQANTLVLETIGYARFRGNFTANARRRAVADWHQSWGPQRAYARGIRVVRVPAAFTSQICSACQTHTLGIRQGATFTCPNGHRLDAHVNAALNLVRRYWGLQARARRRRVA
;
A
#
# COMPACT_ATOMS: atom_id res chain seq x y z
N MET A 1 1.19 -26.44 21.60
CA MET A 1 2.36 -25.88 20.88
C MET A 1 2.43 -26.55 19.53
N ASN A 2 2.33 -25.91 18.37
CA ASN A 2 1.99 -24.55 17.97
C ASN A 2 1.14 -24.73 16.70
N GLN A 3 -0.10 -24.21 16.68
CA GLN A 3 -0.69 -23.89 15.39
C GLN A 3 0.12 -22.70 14.89
N ASP A 4 0.79 -22.88 13.76
CA ASP A 4 1.59 -21.86 13.08
C ASP A 4 0.70 -20.63 12.80
N THR A 5 0.70 -19.66 13.71
CA THR A 5 -0.04 -18.42 13.50
C THR A 5 0.71 -17.65 12.42
N THR A 6 0.25 -17.82 11.18
CA THR A 6 0.68 -17.01 10.05
C THR A 6 0.48 -15.54 10.42
N HIS A 7 1.49 -14.71 10.19
CA HIS A 7 1.46 -13.29 10.50
C HIS A 7 2.05 -12.50 9.33
N THR A 8 1.62 -11.25 9.17
CA THR A 8 2.32 -10.25 8.37
C THR A 8 3.24 -9.45 9.27
N HIS A 9 4.27 -8.87 8.67
CA HIS A 9 5.06 -7.82 9.28
C HIS A 9 5.12 -6.62 8.33
N HIS A 10 5.18 -5.43 8.91
CA HIS A 10 5.27 -4.18 8.17
C HIS A 10 6.34 -3.29 8.76
N VAL A 11 7.19 -2.78 7.89
CA VAL A 11 8.31 -1.91 8.23
C VAL A 11 7.88 -0.47 8.01
N ILE A 12 7.95 0.34 9.05
CA ILE A 12 7.64 1.77 9.02
C ILE A 12 8.91 2.53 9.37
N ARG A 13 9.28 3.50 8.53
CA ARG A 13 10.41 4.38 8.83
C ARG A 13 10.03 5.31 9.99
N VAL A 14 10.95 5.42 10.94
CA VAL A 14 10.83 6.34 12.07
C VAL A 14 11.33 7.71 11.65
N ASP A 15 10.57 8.75 12.03
CA ASP A 15 10.97 10.14 11.82
C ASP A 15 12.23 10.47 12.62
N ARG A 16 13.15 11.23 12.02
CA ARG A 16 14.47 11.53 12.62
C ARG A 16 14.38 12.27 13.95
N SER A 17 13.26 12.94 14.24
CA SER A 17 12.99 13.55 15.54
C SER A 17 13.06 12.55 16.69
N ALA A 18 12.77 11.27 16.45
CA ALA A 18 12.81 10.23 17.47
C ALA A 18 14.20 9.56 17.64
N TYR A 19 15.22 9.90 16.86
CA TYR A 19 16.48 9.12 16.88
C TYR A 19 17.27 9.29 18.18
N ALA A 20 17.23 10.49 18.76
CA ALA A 20 17.94 10.76 20.02
C ALA A 20 17.41 9.89 21.17
N GLN A 21 16.08 9.82 21.35
CA GLN A 21 15.46 8.99 22.37
C GLN A 21 15.68 7.49 22.11
N LEU A 22 15.69 7.03 20.84
CA LEU A 22 15.93 5.62 20.52
C LEU A 22 17.36 5.21 20.90
N ARG A 23 18.36 6.06 20.59
CA ARG A 23 19.74 5.82 21.03
C ARG A 23 19.89 5.85 22.55
N GLN A 24 19.19 6.74 23.24
CA GLN A 24 19.14 6.74 24.70
C GLN A 24 18.48 5.47 25.27
N ALA A 25 17.44 4.95 24.61
CA ALA A 25 16.80 3.71 24.99
C ALA A 25 17.72 2.50 24.77
N VAL A 26 18.57 2.51 23.74
CA VAL A 26 19.65 1.51 23.58
C VAL A 26 20.66 1.64 24.72
N ALA A 27 21.17 2.84 24.99
CA ALA A 27 22.17 3.07 26.05
C ALA A 27 21.69 2.70 27.45
N SER A 28 20.38 2.85 27.72
CA SER A 28 19.76 2.48 29.00
C SER A 28 19.27 1.02 29.07
N GLY A 29 19.51 0.21 28.04
CA GLY A 29 19.12 -1.21 28.00
C GLY A 29 17.62 -1.45 27.79
N GLN A 30 16.85 -0.41 27.47
CA GLN A 30 15.43 -0.49 27.14
C GLN A 30 15.19 -1.06 25.74
N LEU A 31 16.13 -0.86 24.82
CA LEU A 31 16.19 -1.52 23.52
C LEU A 31 17.43 -2.41 23.48
N GLN A 32 17.23 -3.72 23.49
CA GLN A 32 18.33 -4.69 23.57
C GLN A 32 18.67 -5.19 22.16
N PRO A 33 19.95 -5.13 21.73
CA PRO A 33 20.34 -5.69 20.44
C PRO A 33 20.09 -7.20 20.43
N THR A 34 19.68 -7.72 19.28
CA THR A 34 19.42 -9.14 19.08
C THR A 34 20.07 -9.62 17.78
N GLN A 35 20.25 -10.93 17.66
CA GLN A 35 20.67 -11.61 16.43
C GLN A 35 19.46 -12.19 15.67
N GLU A 36 18.25 -11.69 15.94
CA GLU A 36 17.05 -12.12 15.22
C GLU A 36 17.18 -11.73 13.73
N ASP A 37 17.12 -12.70 12.83
CA ASP A 37 16.93 -12.45 11.41
C ASP A 37 15.42 -12.35 11.13
N LEU A 38 14.97 -11.14 10.79
CA LEU A 38 13.56 -10.87 10.54
C LEU A 38 13.16 -11.13 9.08
N ASP A 39 14.10 -11.54 8.21
CA ASP A 39 13.94 -11.62 6.75
C ASP A 39 13.41 -10.30 6.15
N VAL A 40 13.72 -9.19 6.83
CA VAL A 40 13.46 -7.82 6.39
C VAL A 40 14.69 -6.98 6.63
N MET A 41 15.03 -6.13 5.65
CA MET A 41 16.12 -5.16 5.76
C MET A 41 17.47 -5.77 6.18
N THR A 42 17.98 -6.69 5.36
CA THR A 42 19.25 -7.39 5.58
C THR A 42 20.39 -6.42 5.93
N GLY A 43 21.15 -6.75 6.98
CA GLY A 43 22.32 -5.99 7.43
C GLY A 43 22.02 -4.89 8.48
N GLY A 44 20.76 -4.74 8.90
CA GLY A 44 20.40 -3.83 10.00
C GLY A 44 20.59 -4.47 11.38
N GLN A 45 20.93 -3.66 12.39
CA GLN A 45 20.93 -4.11 13.79
C GLN A 45 19.49 -4.15 14.30
N VAL A 46 19.03 -5.34 14.67
CA VAL A 46 17.69 -5.55 15.23
C VAL A 46 17.71 -5.33 16.74
N TYR A 47 16.75 -4.57 17.25
CA TYR A 47 16.53 -4.33 18.67
C TYR A 47 15.18 -4.87 19.12
N ARG A 48 15.18 -5.59 20.23
CA ARG A 48 13.98 -6.02 20.96
C ARG A 48 13.71 -5.03 22.10
N PRO A 49 12.50 -4.42 22.16
CA PRO A 49 12.11 -3.62 23.31
C PRO A 49 11.99 -4.47 24.58
N ALA A 50 12.37 -3.90 25.73
CA ALA A 50 12.18 -4.52 27.03
C ALA A 50 10.70 -4.82 27.30
N ALA A 51 10.43 -5.83 28.12
CA ALA A 51 9.06 -6.29 28.40
C ALA A 51 8.13 -5.18 28.91
N GLN A 52 8.63 -4.25 29.73
CA GLN A 52 7.83 -3.11 30.21
C GLN A 52 7.44 -2.11 29.11
N LEU A 53 8.23 -2.02 28.03
CA LEU A 53 7.85 -1.22 26.88
C LEU A 53 6.75 -1.92 26.09
N LEU A 54 6.88 -3.25 25.92
CA LEU A 54 5.94 -4.04 25.14
C LEU A 54 4.56 -4.16 25.79
N SER A 55 4.47 -4.06 27.12
CA SER A 55 3.20 -4.15 27.86
C SER A 55 2.30 -2.92 27.68
N VAL A 56 2.87 -1.78 27.27
CA VAL A 56 2.14 -0.52 27.05
C VAL A 56 2.42 -0.03 25.64
N GLN A 57 1.70 -0.60 24.68
CA GLN A 57 1.83 -0.24 23.26
C GLN A 57 0.52 0.30 22.72
N GLN A 58 0.51 1.54 22.24
CA GLN A 58 -0.69 2.21 21.77
C GLN A 58 -0.37 3.13 20.60
N LEU A 59 -1.19 3.09 19.55
CA LEU A 59 -1.19 4.13 18.54
C LEU A 59 -1.91 5.35 19.09
N VAL A 60 -1.20 6.45 19.29
CA VAL A 60 -1.74 7.71 19.84
C VAL A 60 -2.50 8.47 18.75
N HIS A 61 -1.94 8.50 17.55
CA HIS A 61 -2.59 8.97 16.33
C HIS A 61 -1.84 8.41 15.12
N ASP A 62 -2.26 8.77 13.91
CA ASP A 62 -1.77 8.30 12.61
C ASP A 62 -0.25 8.32 12.39
N ARG A 63 0.45 9.08 13.23
CA ARG A 63 1.87 9.34 13.11
C ARG A 63 2.67 9.08 14.39
N GLU A 64 2.03 8.60 15.46
CA GLU A 64 2.70 8.40 16.73
C GLU A 64 2.28 7.08 17.37
N LEU A 65 3.27 6.23 17.60
CA LEU A 65 3.17 4.99 18.35
C LEU A 65 3.86 5.17 19.69
N GLN A 66 3.11 5.01 20.77
CA GLN A 66 3.65 4.93 22.11
C GLN A 66 4.11 3.49 22.39
N LEU A 67 5.35 3.34 22.85
CA LEU A 67 5.97 2.09 23.27
C LEU A 67 6.54 2.30 24.68
N GLY A 68 5.78 1.96 25.72
CA GLY A 68 6.06 2.34 27.10
C GLY A 68 6.05 3.86 27.26
N HIS A 69 7.18 4.44 27.62
CA HIS A 69 7.41 5.89 27.65
C HIS A 69 8.07 6.44 26.37
N LEU A 70 8.44 5.58 25.40
CA LEU A 70 9.03 6.02 24.13
C LEU A 70 7.94 6.41 23.13
N ALA A 71 8.00 7.64 22.62
CA ALA A 71 7.07 8.15 21.61
C ALA A 71 7.70 8.02 20.21
N ILE A 72 7.30 7.03 19.43
CA ILE A 72 7.86 6.78 18.11
C ILE A 72 7.03 7.51 17.05
N THR A 73 7.58 8.55 16.44
CA THR A 73 6.93 9.24 15.31
C THR A 73 7.25 8.54 13.99
N GLY A 74 6.26 8.34 13.13
CA GLY A 74 6.39 7.69 11.82
C GLY A 74 5.13 7.79 10.98
N GLU A 75 5.03 7.05 9.88
CA GLU A 75 3.85 7.06 8.99
C GLU A 75 2.97 5.82 9.20
N PHE A 76 2.41 5.65 10.40
CA PHE A 76 1.62 4.45 10.75
C PHE A 76 0.32 4.31 9.95
N TYR A 77 -0.24 5.43 9.47
CA TYR A 77 -1.35 5.43 8.51
C TYR A 77 -1.01 4.74 7.18
N ARG A 78 0.25 4.41 6.92
CA ARG A 78 0.71 3.70 5.71
C ARG A 78 0.72 2.18 5.83
N LEU A 79 0.04 1.65 6.83
CA LEU A 79 -0.24 0.22 6.90
C LEU A 79 -1.40 -0.16 5.98
N PRO A 80 -1.44 -1.41 5.47
CA PRO A 80 -2.62 -1.91 4.80
C PRO A 80 -3.82 -1.90 5.75
N GLU A 81 -5.01 -1.88 5.17
CA GLU A 81 -6.23 -1.42 5.86
C GLU A 81 -6.59 -2.29 7.05
N GLN A 82 -6.51 -3.62 6.88
CA GLN A 82 -6.77 -4.59 7.93
C GLN A 82 -5.79 -4.46 9.12
N GLU A 83 -4.50 -4.30 8.85
CA GLU A 83 -3.45 -4.17 9.85
C GLU A 83 -3.56 -2.84 10.60
N TYR A 84 -3.83 -1.76 9.88
CA TYR A 84 -4.06 -0.46 10.48
C TYR A 84 -5.31 -0.45 11.38
N THR A 85 -6.42 -1.04 10.91
CA THR A 85 -7.64 -1.23 11.70
C THR A 85 -7.36 -2.01 12.97
N SER A 86 -6.56 -3.08 12.89
CA SER A 86 -6.20 -3.93 14.03
C SER A 86 -5.43 -3.15 15.10
N ILE A 87 -4.53 -2.26 14.67
CA ILE A 87 -3.75 -1.39 15.57
C ILE A 87 -4.62 -0.29 16.19
N ILE A 88 -5.49 0.36 15.40
CA ILE A 88 -6.44 1.36 15.91
C ILE A 88 -7.36 0.74 16.96
N ARG A 89 -8.00 -0.40 16.64
CA ARG A 89 -8.91 -1.10 17.55
C ARG A 89 -8.25 -1.47 18.86
N ALA A 90 -7.01 -1.95 18.81
CA ALA A 90 -6.23 -2.26 20.00
C ALA A 90 -5.85 -1.01 20.82
N SER A 91 -5.90 0.18 20.21
CA SER A 91 -5.51 1.47 20.80
C SER A 91 -6.71 2.38 21.10
N LEU A 92 -7.95 1.88 20.98
CA LEU A 92 -9.15 2.63 21.37
C LEU A 92 -9.07 3.03 22.84
N GLY A 93 -9.59 4.22 23.15
CA GLY A 93 -9.40 4.86 24.47
C GLY A 93 -8.15 5.75 24.55
N THR A 94 -7.21 5.63 23.61
CA THR A 94 -6.06 6.55 23.49
C THR A 94 -5.93 7.15 22.09
N TYR A 95 -6.25 6.38 21.05
CA TYR A 95 -6.11 6.81 19.66
C TYR A 95 -6.97 8.05 19.36
N ARG A 96 -6.34 9.04 18.73
CA ARG A 96 -6.95 10.30 18.32
C ARG A 96 -6.88 10.49 16.81
N GLN A 97 -7.98 10.94 16.23
CA GLN A 97 -8.10 11.24 14.80
C GLN A 97 -8.80 12.59 14.63
N TYR A 98 -8.70 13.19 13.46
CA TYR A 98 -9.48 14.40 13.18
C TYR A 98 -10.97 14.06 13.03
N PRO A 99 -11.87 14.94 13.48
CA PRO A 99 -13.29 14.75 13.27
C PRO A 99 -13.66 14.81 11.78
N GLY A 100 -14.69 14.06 11.38
CA GLY A 100 -15.24 14.13 10.01
C GLY A 100 -14.32 13.60 8.91
N VAL A 101 -13.31 12.78 9.25
CA VAL A 101 -12.35 12.25 8.26
C VAL A 101 -12.97 11.27 7.27
N TYR A 102 -13.97 10.47 7.67
CA TYR A 102 -14.59 9.49 6.78
C TYR A 102 -15.29 10.13 5.56
N PRO A 103 -16.15 11.16 5.72
CA PRO A 103 -16.68 11.92 4.57
C PRO A 103 -15.59 12.56 3.69
N LEU A 104 -14.51 13.07 4.29
CA LEU A 104 -13.40 13.68 3.54
C LEU A 104 -12.63 12.65 2.71
N LEU A 105 -12.40 11.45 3.27
CA LEU A 105 -11.77 10.33 2.59
C LEU A 105 -12.64 9.82 1.44
N THR A 106 -13.92 9.55 1.71
CA THR A 106 -14.84 9.00 0.72
C THR A 106 -15.10 9.96 -0.44
N GLY A 107 -15.06 11.28 -0.18
CA GLY A 107 -15.13 12.30 -1.23
C GLY A 107 -14.01 12.18 -2.28
N LEU A 108 -12.82 11.72 -1.89
CA LEU A 108 -11.69 11.53 -2.83
C LEU A 108 -11.83 10.32 -3.75
N LEU A 109 -12.73 9.39 -3.43
CA LEU A 109 -12.97 8.18 -4.23
C LEU A 109 -13.87 8.44 -5.45
N ALA A 110 -14.54 9.59 -5.48
CA ALA A 110 -15.40 10.02 -6.59
C ALA A 110 -14.69 11.09 -7.44
N PRO A 111 -15.03 11.22 -8.75
CA PRO A 111 -14.63 12.39 -9.52
C PRO A 111 -15.12 13.68 -8.86
N MET A 112 -14.26 14.70 -8.82
CA MET A 112 -14.56 15.99 -8.18
C MET A 112 -14.63 17.10 -9.22
N THR A 113 -15.62 17.99 -9.06
CA THR A 113 -15.62 19.29 -9.72
C THR A 113 -14.78 20.29 -8.92
N GLN A 114 -14.46 21.45 -9.50
CA GLN A 114 -13.74 22.52 -8.78
C GLN A 114 -14.49 22.98 -7.52
N ALA A 115 -15.83 22.96 -7.54
CA ALA A 115 -16.64 23.27 -6.37
C ALA A 115 -16.48 22.21 -5.28
N ASP A 116 -16.47 20.93 -5.64
CA ASP A 116 -16.23 19.83 -4.71
C ASP A 116 -14.84 19.92 -4.09
N GLU A 117 -13.80 20.25 -4.88
CA GLU A 117 -12.43 20.42 -4.37
C GLU A 117 -12.34 21.56 -3.34
N THR A 118 -13.06 22.66 -3.60
CA THR A 118 -13.12 23.81 -2.68
C THR A 118 -13.81 23.43 -1.37
N THR A 119 -14.95 22.73 -1.46
CA THR A 119 -15.69 22.22 -0.28
C THR A 119 -14.86 21.22 0.51
N TRP A 120 -14.17 20.31 -0.17
CA TRP A 120 -13.29 19.32 0.47
C TRP A 120 -12.15 20.00 1.23
N LEU A 121 -11.45 20.95 0.61
CA LEU A 121 -10.36 21.68 1.28
C LEU A 121 -10.86 22.49 2.48
N ALA A 122 -12.05 23.11 2.37
CA ALA A 122 -12.68 23.77 3.52
C ALA A 122 -12.96 22.80 4.68
N GLY A 123 -13.42 21.58 4.36
CA GLY A 123 -13.61 20.52 5.35
C GLY A 123 -12.29 20.05 6.00
N VAL A 124 -11.22 19.89 5.21
CA VAL A 124 -9.88 19.59 5.76
C VAL A 124 -9.40 20.69 6.71
N ARG A 125 -9.57 21.97 6.33
CA ARG A 125 -9.21 23.10 7.20
C ARG A 125 -9.99 23.09 8.52
N LEU A 126 -11.31 22.84 8.44
CA LEU A 126 -12.17 22.76 9.62
C LEU A 126 -11.74 21.61 10.54
N ALA A 127 -11.53 20.42 10.00
CA ALA A 127 -11.09 19.25 10.75
C ALA A 127 -9.73 19.48 11.41
N ALA A 128 -8.77 20.05 10.68
CA ALA A 128 -7.45 20.40 11.22
C ALA A 128 -7.53 21.45 12.34
N ALA A 129 -8.37 22.48 12.19
CA ALA A 129 -8.57 23.51 13.21
C ALA A 129 -9.21 22.97 14.50
N GLN A 130 -10.09 21.98 14.39
CA GLN A 130 -10.68 21.29 15.54
C GLN A 130 -9.69 20.36 16.26
N GLY A 131 -8.58 20.03 15.61
CA GLY A 131 -7.55 19.15 16.15
C GLY A 131 -8.00 17.68 16.24
N ARG A 132 -7.09 16.84 16.72
CA ARG A 132 -7.38 15.41 16.90
C ARG A 132 -8.20 15.18 18.17
N GLN A 133 -9.29 14.44 18.03
CA GLN A 133 -10.19 14.07 19.11
C GLN A 133 -10.09 12.57 19.39
N LEU A 134 -10.47 12.15 20.58
CA LEU A 134 -10.48 10.73 20.94
C LEU A 134 -11.44 9.98 20.00
N ALA A 135 -10.94 8.95 19.33
CA ALA A 135 -11.71 8.18 18.38
C ALA A 135 -12.63 7.18 19.09
N SER A 136 -13.86 7.06 18.62
CA SER A 136 -14.77 5.96 19.00
C SER A 136 -14.64 4.73 18.09
N GLY A 137 -13.94 4.87 16.97
CA GLY A 137 -13.79 3.84 15.94
C GLY A 137 -12.56 4.07 15.06
N ALA A 138 -12.54 3.40 13.90
CA ALA A 138 -11.48 3.54 12.91
C ALA A 138 -12.08 4.18 11.64
N ASP A 139 -12.21 5.51 11.63
CA ASP A 139 -12.92 6.23 10.56
C ASP A 139 -12.04 6.45 9.30
N MET A 140 -10.76 6.10 9.39
CA MET A 140 -9.74 6.21 8.32
C MET A 140 -9.62 4.94 7.45
N VAL A 141 -10.50 3.96 7.64
CA VAL A 141 -10.46 2.63 7.02
C VAL A 141 -11.87 2.17 6.68
N ASP A 142 -12.03 1.35 5.63
CA ASP A 142 -13.29 0.66 5.37
C ASP A 142 -13.32 -0.69 6.14
N ASP A 143 -14.51 -1.18 6.49
CA ASP A 143 -14.67 -2.48 7.21
C ASP A 143 -14.68 -3.67 6.23
N LEU A 144 -13.93 -3.59 5.13
CA LEU A 144 -13.95 -4.60 4.06
C LEU A 144 -13.29 -5.92 4.46
N TRP A 145 -12.41 -5.88 5.46
CA TRP A 145 -11.58 -7.00 5.87
C TRP A 145 -11.85 -7.39 7.31
N THR A 146 -11.98 -8.69 7.59
CA THR A 146 -12.10 -9.19 8.97
C THR A 146 -10.87 -8.77 9.77
N PRO A 147 -11.01 -7.95 10.82
CA PRO A 147 -9.85 -7.48 11.59
C PRO A 147 -9.09 -8.63 12.23
N THR A 148 -7.81 -8.40 12.43
CA THR A 148 -6.86 -9.34 13.00
C THR A 148 -6.31 -8.80 14.32
N ALA A 149 -5.38 -9.53 14.93
CA ALA A 149 -4.74 -9.10 16.16
C ALA A 149 -3.37 -8.47 15.90
N TRP A 150 -3.13 -7.27 16.41
CA TRP A 150 -1.77 -6.72 16.51
C TRP A 150 -0.97 -7.54 17.54
N LEU A 151 0.14 -8.13 17.10
CA LEU A 151 1.05 -8.94 17.91
C LEU A 151 2.08 -8.05 18.59
N ARG A 152 1.65 -7.36 19.65
CA ARG A 152 2.43 -6.37 20.40
C ARG A 152 3.77 -6.91 20.91
N ASP A 153 3.79 -8.14 21.41
CA ASP A 153 5.00 -8.82 21.91
C ASP A 153 6.10 -9.01 20.84
N ARG A 154 5.73 -8.90 19.56
CA ARG A 154 6.64 -9.07 18.42
C ARG A 154 7.17 -7.78 17.84
N THR A 155 6.78 -6.61 18.34
CA THR A 155 7.34 -5.33 17.87
C THR A 155 8.87 -5.33 17.95
N ARG A 156 9.52 -4.91 16.87
CA ARG A 156 10.98 -4.75 16.77
C ARG A 156 11.35 -3.37 16.25
N LEU A 157 12.58 -2.95 16.50
CA LEU A 157 13.19 -1.82 15.82
C LEU A 157 14.42 -2.29 15.04
N ILE A 158 14.72 -1.62 13.95
CA ILE A 158 15.93 -1.86 13.14
C ILE A 158 16.66 -0.54 12.97
N GLU A 159 17.96 -0.53 13.23
CA GLU A 159 18.86 0.54 12.80
C GLU A 159 19.66 0.05 11.59
N LEU A 160 19.54 0.76 10.46
CA LEU A 160 20.26 0.44 9.23
C LEU A 160 20.74 1.72 8.56
N GLY A 161 22.06 1.85 8.36
CA GLY A 161 22.64 3.03 7.71
C GLY A 161 22.35 4.35 8.43
N GLY A 162 22.20 4.31 9.76
CA GLY A 162 21.85 5.48 10.59
C GLY A 162 20.36 5.87 10.55
N GLU A 163 19.53 5.08 9.86
CA GLU A 163 18.08 5.25 9.82
C GLU A 163 17.39 4.22 10.71
N TRP A 164 16.30 4.62 11.35
CA TRP A 164 15.51 3.77 12.23
C TRP A 164 14.19 3.35 11.60
N PHE A 165 13.81 2.11 11.86
CA PHE A 165 12.57 1.50 11.40
C PHE A 165 11.90 0.77 12.55
N VAL A 166 10.57 0.77 12.59
CA VAL A 166 9.77 -0.08 13.47
C VAL A 166 9.12 -1.17 12.63
N VAL A 167 9.18 -2.40 13.13
CA VAL A 167 8.55 -3.58 12.53
C VAL A 167 7.37 -3.97 13.40
N LEU A 168 6.17 -3.87 12.82
CA LEU A 168 4.92 -4.25 13.47
C LEU A 168 4.42 -5.57 12.90
N TYR A 169 3.95 -6.45 13.78
CA TYR A 169 3.46 -7.76 13.42
C TYR A 169 1.95 -7.84 13.62
N VAL A 170 1.23 -8.40 12.66
CA VAL A 170 -0.21 -8.58 12.75
C VAL A 170 -0.53 -10.04 12.40
N ALA A 171 -1.36 -10.68 13.21
CA ALA A 171 -1.85 -12.01 12.91
C ALA A 171 -2.55 -12.01 11.55
N GLN A 172 -2.40 -13.06 10.75
CA GLN A 172 -3.23 -13.24 9.57
C GLN A 172 -4.45 -14.07 9.92
N PRO A 173 -5.59 -13.84 9.26
CA PRO A 173 -6.68 -14.80 9.32
C PRO A 173 -6.18 -16.14 8.76
N PRO A 174 -6.70 -17.29 9.26
CA PRO A 174 -6.35 -18.58 8.71
C PRO A 174 -6.47 -18.58 7.19
N ARG A 175 -5.47 -19.13 6.49
CA ARG A 175 -5.53 -19.27 5.03
C ARG A 175 -6.77 -20.09 4.69
N ARG A 176 -7.80 -19.41 4.21
CA ARG A 176 -8.93 -20.10 3.58
C ARG A 176 -8.48 -20.41 2.17
N PRO A 177 -8.38 -21.70 1.77
CA PRO A 177 -8.23 -22.04 0.38
C PRO A 177 -9.53 -21.61 -0.32
N VAL A 178 -9.51 -20.39 -0.86
CA VAL A 178 -10.53 -19.96 -1.80
C VAL A 178 -10.23 -20.72 -3.08
N LEU A 179 -11.25 -21.32 -3.70
CA LEU A 179 -11.12 -21.82 -5.06
C LEU A 179 -10.62 -20.66 -5.91
N ALA A 180 -9.33 -20.72 -6.27
CA ALA A 180 -8.74 -19.70 -7.12
C ALA A 180 -9.59 -19.60 -8.40
N GLY A 181 -10.01 -18.38 -8.74
CA GLY A 181 -10.65 -18.15 -10.03
C GLY A 181 -9.69 -18.58 -11.15
N ARG A 182 -10.19 -18.81 -12.36
CA ARG A 182 -9.36 -19.40 -13.43
C ARG A 182 -8.58 -18.36 -14.24
N ALA A 183 -8.67 -17.07 -13.90
CA ALA A 183 -8.15 -16.00 -14.72
C ALA A 183 -6.67 -15.68 -14.42
N VAL A 184 -5.94 -15.37 -15.49
CA VAL A 184 -4.67 -14.64 -15.42
C VAL A 184 -5.01 -13.16 -15.56
N ILE A 185 -4.71 -12.38 -14.52
CA ILE A 185 -5.07 -10.96 -14.45
C ILE A 185 -3.80 -10.12 -14.48
N GLY A 186 -3.70 -9.20 -15.44
CA GLY A 186 -2.64 -8.20 -15.50
C GLY A 186 -3.08 -6.92 -14.80
N VAL A 187 -2.20 -6.32 -14.00
CA VAL A 187 -2.47 -5.03 -13.35
C VAL A 187 -1.40 -4.02 -13.74
N ASP A 188 -1.81 -3.02 -14.53
CA ASP A 188 -1.04 -1.80 -14.79
C ASP A 188 -1.23 -0.86 -13.59
N ILE A 189 -0.13 -0.44 -12.95
CA ILE A 189 -0.19 0.55 -11.87
C ILE A 189 0.40 1.87 -12.32
N GLY A 190 -0.22 2.96 -11.88
CA GLY A 190 0.13 4.31 -12.31
C GLY A 190 -0.13 5.35 -11.23
N LEU A 191 0.06 6.62 -11.58
CA LEU A 191 -0.34 7.74 -10.71
C LEU A 191 -1.77 8.19 -11.02
N ALA A 192 -2.14 8.26 -12.30
CA ALA A 192 -3.48 8.59 -12.75
C ALA A 192 -3.80 7.78 -14.03
N PRO A 193 -4.65 6.73 -13.95
CA PRO A 193 -5.28 6.15 -12.76
C PRO A 193 -4.28 5.50 -11.79
N LEU A 194 -4.71 5.14 -10.58
CA LEU A 194 -3.91 4.40 -9.59
C LEU A 194 -3.56 3.00 -10.10
N ALA A 195 -4.56 2.32 -10.66
CA ALA A 195 -4.41 0.98 -11.21
C ALA A 195 -5.46 0.68 -12.27
N THR A 196 -5.12 -0.19 -13.22
CA THR A 196 -6.03 -0.81 -14.17
C THR A 196 -5.76 -2.31 -14.21
N ALA A 197 -6.76 -3.12 -13.89
CA ALA A 197 -6.69 -4.57 -14.01
C ALA A 197 -7.42 -5.03 -15.27
N ALA A 198 -6.86 -6.01 -15.98
CA ALA A 198 -7.49 -6.60 -17.16
C ALA A 198 -7.29 -8.12 -17.20
N TRP A 199 -8.32 -8.84 -17.69
CA TRP A 199 -8.28 -10.28 -17.92
C TRP A 199 -9.25 -10.69 -19.03
N GLY A 200 -8.97 -11.84 -19.64
CA GLY A 200 -9.69 -12.26 -20.85
C GLY A 200 -9.55 -11.22 -21.97
N GLN A 201 -10.48 -11.21 -22.92
CA GLN A 201 -10.47 -10.26 -24.04
C GLN A 201 -11.27 -8.97 -23.78
N GLN A 202 -12.18 -8.97 -22.80
CA GLN A 202 -13.16 -7.90 -22.64
C GLN A 202 -13.33 -7.37 -21.22
N HIS A 203 -12.62 -7.93 -20.23
CA HIS A 203 -12.76 -7.48 -18.85
C HIS A 203 -11.61 -6.58 -18.46
N ALA A 204 -11.94 -5.34 -18.12
CA ALA A 204 -11.02 -4.40 -17.49
C ALA A 204 -11.75 -3.49 -16.52
N VAL A 205 -11.02 -3.06 -15.50
CA VAL A 205 -11.51 -2.18 -14.43
C VAL A 205 -10.38 -1.25 -14.02
N THR A 206 -10.71 0.01 -13.78
CA THR A 206 -9.75 1.09 -13.55
C THR A 206 -10.14 1.86 -12.29
N TRP A 207 -9.18 2.03 -11.37
CA TRP A 207 -9.35 2.76 -10.13
C TRP A 207 -8.68 4.11 -10.22
N ARG A 208 -9.48 5.16 -9.99
CA ARG A 208 -9.08 6.55 -10.01
C ARG A 208 -9.19 7.13 -8.61
N LEU A 209 -8.51 8.24 -8.41
CA LEU A 209 -8.57 9.03 -7.19
C LEU A 209 -8.68 10.49 -7.61
N ALA A 210 -9.51 11.27 -6.93
CA ALA A 210 -9.49 12.72 -7.08
C ALA A 210 -8.22 13.31 -6.45
N GLU A 211 -7.76 14.43 -7.01
CA GLU A 211 -6.49 15.06 -6.63
C GLU A 211 -6.69 16.55 -6.36
N PRO A 212 -7.52 16.92 -5.37
CA PRO A 212 -7.75 18.33 -5.06
C PRO A 212 -6.43 19.03 -4.76
N ALA A 213 -6.27 20.23 -5.31
CA ALA A 213 -5.08 21.03 -5.08
C ALA A 213 -5.05 21.52 -3.62
N VAL A 214 -3.93 21.31 -2.94
CA VAL A 214 -3.66 21.88 -1.61
C VAL A 214 -2.63 23.01 -1.78
N PRO A 215 -3.03 24.28 -1.61
CA PRO A 215 -2.12 25.41 -1.78
C PRO A 215 -0.88 25.30 -0.88
N ALA A 216 0.29 25.71 -1.38
CA ALA A 216 1.54 25.62 -0.63
C ALA A 216 1.53 26.44 0.69
N GLY A 217 0.72 27.50 0.73
CA GLY A 217 0.53 28.39 1.89
C GLY A 217 -0.40 27.84 2.98
N GLU A 218 -0.99 26.66 2.80
CA GLU A 218 -1.78 26.04 3.87
C GLU A 218 -0.94 25.73 5.11
N PRO A 219 -1.53 25.82 6.32
CA PRO A 219 -0.88 25.40 7.56
C PRO A 219 -0.31 23.97 7.46
N VAL A 220 0.79 23.71 8.16
CA VAL A 220 1.45 22.39 8.21
C VAL A 220 0.45 21.27 8.52
N GLU A 221 -0.45 21.51 9.47
CA GLU A 221 -1.44 20.52 9.90
C GLU A 221 -2.50 20.22 8.83
N VAL A 222 -2.94 21.23 8.07
CA VAL A 222 -3.87 21.07 6.95
C VAL A 222 -3.21 20.23 5.85
N ARG A 223 -1.96 20.52 5.52
CA ARG A 223 -1.19 19.76 4.51
C ARG A 223 -0.96 18.31 4.96
N ALA A 224 -0.64 18.11 6.24
CA ALA A 224 -0.45 16.77 6.81
C ALA A 224 -1.75 15.96 6.76
N LEU A 225 -2.88 16.53 7.16
CA LEU A 225 -4.19 15.86 7.07
C LEU A 225 -4.57 15.55 5.62
N ALA A 226 -4.40 16.49 4.70
CA ALA A 226 -4.67 16.27 3.28
C ALA A 226 -3.83 15.12 2.70
N GLU A 227 -2.55 15.01 3.07
CA GLU A 227 -1.67 13.92 2.67
C GLU A 227 -2.11 12.57 3.24
N ILE A 228 -2.49 12.53 4.52
CA ILE A 228 -3.04 11.34 5.18
C ILE A 228 -4.35 10.88 4.50
N LEU A 229 -5.26 11.81 4.21
CA LEU A 229 -6.53 11.52 3.51
C LEU A 229 -6.29 11.02 2.08
N THR A 230 -5.38 11.65 1.33
CA THR A 230 -5.00 11.21 -0.02
C THR A 230 -4.47 9.78 0.00
N TYR A 231 -3.58 9.48 0.95
CA TYR A 231 -3.04 8.14 1.10
C TYR A 231 -4.12 7.13 1.47
N ALA A 232 -4.96 7.45 2.45
CA ALA A 232 -5.99 6.56 2.95
C ALA A 232 -7.07 6.26 1.89
N ALA A 233 -7.46 7.26 1.08
CA ALA A 233 -8.36 7.05 -0.05
C ALA A 233 -7.68 6.20 -1.15
N ALA A 234 -6.40 6.43 -1.45
CA ALA A 234 -5.67 5.59 -2.39
C ALA A 234 -5.55 4.14 -1.91
N ARG A 235 -5.32 3.93 -0.61
CA ARG A 235 -5.34 2.61 0.02
C ARG A 235 -6.70 1.93 -0.14
N ALA A 236 -7.80 2.62 0.20
CA ALA A 236 -9.15 2.07 0.07
C ALA A 236 -9.44 1.64 -1.39
N ALA A 237 -9.11 2.48 -2.37
CA ALA A 237 -9.25 2.15 -3.78
C ALA A 237 -8.42 0.91 -4.20
N LEU A 238 -7.18 0.79 -3.72
CA LEU A 238 -6.30 -0.35 -4.02
C LEU A 238 -6.70 -1.64 -3.27
N GLU A 239 -7.31 -1.53 -2.09
CA GLU A 239 -7.90 -2.67 -1.38
C GLU A 239 -9.18 -3.15 -2.08
N ASP A 240 -10.00 -2.24 -2.61
CA ASP A 240 -11.15 -2.61 -3.45
C ASP A 240 -10.72 -3.32 -4.74
N LEU A 241 -9.69 -2.81 -5.43
CA LEU A 241 -8.99 -3.50 -6.53
C LEU A 241 -8.59 -4.92 -6.12
N THR A 242 -7.92 -5.04 -4.97
CA THR A 242 -7.42 -6.32 -4.46
C THR A 242 -8.58 -7.29 -4.24
N ARG A 243 -9.67 -6.83 -3.62
CA ARG A 243 -10.88 -7.61 -3.38
C ARG A 243 -11.51 -8.10 -4.69
N GLN A 244 -11.60 -7.25 -5.71
CA GLN A 244 -12.20 -7.62 -6.99
C GLN A 244 -11.31 -8.59 -7.79
N VAL A 245 -10.02 -8.29 -7.90
CA VAL A 245 -9.06 -9.08 -8.68
C VAL A 245 -8.84 -10.45 -8.07
N LEU A 246 -8.64 -10.53 -6.75
CA LEU A 246 -8.30 -11.81 -6.11
C LEU A 246 -9.48 -12.79 -6.04
N ARG A 247 -10.72 -12.34 -6.28
CA ARG A 247 -11.87 -13.26 -6.46
C ARG A 247 -11.80 -14.04 -7.77
N GLN A 248 -11.14 -13.49 -8.79
CA GLN A 248 -11.13 -14.02 -10.15
C GLN A 248 -9.79 -14.65 -10.54
N ALA A 249 -8.71 -14.26 -9.88
CA ALA A 249 -7.35 -14.65 -10.27
C ALA A 249 -6.96 -16.06 -9.79
N ASN A 250 -6.29 -16.81 -10.66
CA ASN A 250 -5.31 -17.84 -10.26
C ASN A 250 -3.88 -17.30 -10.29
N THR A 251 -3.66 -16.29 -11.14
CA THR A 251 -2.37 -15.67 -11.38
C THR A 251 -2.57 -14.16 -11.45
N LEU A 252 -1.85 -13.45 -10.60
CA LEU A 252 -1.72 -12.00 -10.65
C LEU A 252 -0.41 -11.64 -11.35
N VAL A 253 -0.50 -10.94 -12.47
CA VAL A 253 0.65 -10.50 -13.27
C VAL A 253 0.89 -9.02 -13.02
N LEU A 254 2.06 -8.71 -12.47
CA LEU A 254 2.51 -7.35 -12.16
C LEU A 254 3.75 -7.01 -12.97
N GLU A 255 4.05 -5.73 -13.08
CA GLU A 255 5.30 -5.27 -13.67
C GLU A 255 6.49 -5.45 -12.71
N THR A 256 7.69 -5.63 -13.28
CA THR A 256 8.93 -5.44 -12.55
C THR A 256 9.27 -3.95 -12.56
N ILE A 257 8.87 -3.25 -11.49
CA ILE A 257 9.10 -1.81 -11.32
C ILE A 257 10.30 -1.59 -10.39
N GLY A 258 11.37 -1.02 -10.93
CA GLY A 258 12.53 -0.57 -10.15
C GLY A 258 12.40 0.89 -9.77
N TYR A 259 11.82 1.20 -8.61
CA TYR A 259 11.59 2.57 -8.14
C TYR A 259 12.87 3.44 -8.10
N ALA A 260 14.04 2.81 -7.92
CA ALA A 260 15.35 3.49 -7.94
C ALA A 260 15.72 4.11 -9.30
N ARG A 261 15.10 3.66 -10.41
CA ARG A 261 15.41 4.14 -11.77
C ARG A 261 14.48 5.26 -12.24
N PHE A 262 13.44 5.58 -11.48
CA PHE A 262 12.52 6.66 -11.84
C PHE A 262 13.15 8.02 -11.50
N ARG A 263 13.03 8.96 -12.44
CA ARG A 263 13.49 10.35 -12.28
C ARG A 263 12.38 11.22 -11.68
N GLY A 264 12.78 12.30 -11.02
CA GLY A 264 11.86 13.30 -10.46
C GLY A 264 10.99 12.77 -9.32
N ASN A 265 9.77 13.31 -9.21
CA ASN A 265 8.90 13.08 -8.06
C ASN A 265 8.06 11.80 -8.15
N PHE A 266 8.27 10.93 -9.15
CA PHE A 266 7.44 9.73 -9.34
C PHE A 266 7.44 8.82 -8.11
N THR A 267 8.61 8.52 -7.54
CA THR A 267 8.70 7.64 -6.36
C THR A 267 8.03 8.26 -5.14
N ALA A 268 8.15 9.57 -4.94
CA ALA A 268 7.47 10.28 -3.86
C ALA A 268 5.94 10.24 -4.05
N ASN A 269 5.46 10.50 -5.26
CA ASN A 269 4.03 10.46 -5.58
C ASN A 269 3.46 9.04 -5.49
N ALA A 270 4.19 8.02 -5.96
CA ALA A 270 3.77 6.62 -5.87
C ALA A 270 3.69 6.15 -4.41
N ARG A 271 4.56 6.67 -3.53
CA ARG A 271 4.48 6.43 -2.09
C ARG A 271 3.31 7.16 -1.45
N ARG A 272 3.13 8.46 -1.76
CA ARG A 272 1.99 9.27 -1.27
C ARG A 272 0.63 8.66 -1.62
N ARG A 273 0.55 7.92 -2.73
CA ARG A 273 -0.69 7.29 -3.21
C ARG A 273 -0.79 5.81 -2.92
N ALA A 274 -0.01 5.29 -1.98
CA ALA A 274 0.03 3.87 -1.63
C ALA A 274 0.39 2.90 -2.79
N VAL A 275 0.55 3.37 -4.03
CA VAL A 275 0.84 2.55 -5.23
C VAL A 275 2.13 1.75 -5.05
N ALA A 276 3.17 2.39 -4.52
CA ALA A 276 4.44 1.72 -4.25
C ALA A 276 4.31 0.63 -3.18
N ASP A 277 3.56 0.92 -2.10
CA ASP A 277 3.38 0.02 -0.98
C ASP A 277 2.52 -1.19 -1.38
N TRP A 278 1.43 -0.93 -2.12
CA TRP A 278 0.57 -1.98 -2.68
C TRP A 278 1.33 -2.89 -3.63
N HIS A 279 2.08 -2.30 -4.58
CA HIS A 279 2.76 -3.06 -5.62
C HIS A 279 3.91 -3.91 -5.09
N GLN A 280 4.65 -3.41 -4.10
CA GLN A 280 5.81 -4.11 -3.55
C GLN A 280 5.45 -5.06 -2.40
N SER A 281 4.40 -4.74 -1.64
CA SER A 281 4.08 -5.44 -0.39
C SER A 281 2.64 -5.96 -0.37
N TRP A 282 1.63 -5.08 -0.31
CA TRP A 282 0.28 -5.50 0.11
C TRP A 282 -0.40 -6.44 -0.88
N GLY A 283 -0.46 -6.05 -2.16
CA GLY A 283 -1.10 -6.86 -3.21
C GLY A 283 -0.50 -8.27 -3.31
N PRO A 284 0.83 -8.40 -3.43
CA PRO A 284 1.49 -9.70 -3.42
C PRO A 284 1.25 -10.54 -2.17
N GLN A 285 1.31 -9.93 -0.97
CA GLN A 285 1.05 -10.64 0.28
C GLN A 285 -0.40 -11.15 0.36
N ARG A 286 -1.38 -10.32 -0.02
CA ARG A 286 -2.80 -10.70 -0.07
C ARG A 286 -3.08 -11.80 -1.10
N ALA A 287 -2.38 -11.80 -2.22
CA ALA A 287 -2.45 -12.87 -3.22
C ALA A 287 -1.86 -14.18 -2.66
N TYR A 288 -0.67 -14.11 -2.06
CA TYR A 288 0.00 -15.27 -1.47
C TYR A 288 -0.83 -15.92 -0.35
N ALA A 289 -1.45 -15.12 0.51
CA ALA A 289 -2.34 -15.60 1.57
C ALA A 289 -3.55 -16.41 1.03
N ARG A 290 -3.94 -16.20 -0.23
CA ARG A 290 -5.00 -16.93 -0.94
C ARG A 290 -4.47 -18.05 -1.86
N GLY A 291 -3.18 -18.32 -1.86
CA GLY A 291 -2.56 -19.29 -2.77
C GLY A 291 -2.56 -18.83 -4.24
N ILE A 292 -2.77 -17.54 -4.51
CA ILE A 292 -2.74 -16.98 -5.86
C ILE A 292 -1.28 -16.73 -6.26
N ARG A 293 -0.91 -17.21 -7.44
CA ARG A 293 0.47 -17.04 -7.94
C ARG A 293 0.69 -15.60 -8.38
N VAL A 294 1.72 -14.96 -7.83
CA VAL A 294 2.17 -13.64 -8.31
C VAL A 294 3.31 -13.83 -9.29
N VAL A 295 3.22 -13.22 -10.48
CA VAL A 295 4.28 -13.24 -11.50
C VAL A 295 4.63 -11.82 -11.88
N ARG A 296 5.91 -11.47 -11.74
CA ARG A 296 6.43 -10.19 -12.24
C ARG A 296 6.99 -10.34 -13.65
N VAL A 297 6.60 -9.47 -14.56
CA VAL A 297 7.09 -9.44 -15.95
C VAL A 297 7.77 -8.11 -16.26
N PRO A 298 8.73 -8.07 -17.20
CA PRO A 298 9.38 -6.80 -17.57
C PRO A 298 8.37 -5.77 -18.08
N ALA A 299 8.44 -4.54 -17.56
CA ALA A 299 7.56 -3.42 -17.92
C ALA A 299 7.84 -2.81 -19.30
N ALA A 300 9.03 -3.08 -19.88
CA ALA A 300 9.46 -2.38 -21.08
C ALA A 300 8.47 -2.55 -22.25
N PHE A 301 7.96 -1.44 -22.80
CA PHE A 301 7.03 -1.36 -23.93
C PHE A 301 5.59 -1.87 -23.68
N THR A 302 5.20 -2.16 -22.43
CA THR A 302 3.83 -2.66 -22.12
C THR A 302 2.75 -1.67 -22.56
N SER A 303 2.99 -0.37 -22.43
CA SER A 303 2.05 0.68 -22.87
C SER A 303 2.22 1.13 -24.32
N GLN A 304 3.23 0.62 -25.05
CA GLN A 304 3.56 1.03 -26.42
C GLN A 304 3.24 -0.04 -27.47
N ILE A 305 3.07 -1.30 -27.05
CA ILE A 305 2.69 -2.39 -27.95
C ILE A 305 1.16 -2.49 -28.00
N CYS A 306 0.59 -2.81 -29.15
CA CYS A 306 -0.83 -3.07 -29.26
C CYS A 306 -1.17 -4.48 -28.71
N SER A 307 -2.07 -4.53 -27.73
CA SER A 307 -2.59 -5.77 -27.14
C SER A 307 -3.52 -6.54 -28.08
N ALA A 308 -4.21 -5.86 -29.00
CA ALA A 308 -5.11 -6.48 -29.97
C ALA A 308 -4.38 -7.08 -31.18
N CYS A 309 -3.22 -6.53 -31.56
CA CYS A 309 -2.44 -7.08 -32.68
C CYS A 309 -1.79 -8.41 -32.31
N GLN A 310 -1.90 -9.41 -33.19
CA GLN A 310 -1.20 -10.69 -33.05
C GLN A 310 0.32 -10.55 -33.15
N THR A 311 0.80 -9.50 -33.82
CA THR A 311 2.20 -9.07 -33.88
C THR A 311 2.53 -8.08 -32.77
N HIS A 312 3.81 -7.93 -32.40
CA HIS A 312 4.28 -6.89 -31.47
C HIS A 312 4.31 -5.52 -32.15
N THR A 313 3.16 -5.06 -32.65
CA THR A 313 3.03 -3.80 -33.36
C THR A 313 3.13 -2.64 -32.36
N LEU A 314 4.10 -1.75 -32.58
CA LEU A 314 4.22 -0.51 -31.83
C LEU A 314 3.11 0.46 -32.24
N GLY A 315 2.58 1.17 -31.26
CA GLY A 315 1.61 2.23 -31.44
C GLY A 315 2.05 3.52 -30.75
N ILE A 316 1.14 4.49 -30.73
CA ILE A 316 1.34 5.82 -30.18
C ILE A 316 0.40 5.97 -28.98
N ARG A 317 0.95 6.42 -27.86
CA ARG A 317 0.18 6.77 -26.67
C ARG A 317 0.06 8.29 -26.58
N GLN A 318 -1.17 8.78 -26.44
CA GLN A 318 -1.49 10.18 -26.17
C GLN A 318 -2.42 10.23 -24.95
N GLY A 319 -1.83 10.46 -23.77
CA GLY A 319 -2.55 10.43 -22.50
C GLY A 319 -3.16 9.05 -22.22
N ALA A 320 -4.49 9.01 -22.06
CA ALA A 320 -5.27 7.80 -21.83
C ALA A 320 -5.61 7.04 -23.12
N THR A 321 -5.35 7.60 -24.30
CA THR A 321 -5.62 6.92 -25.59
C THR A 321 -4.36 6.28 -26.15
N PHE A 322 -4.50 5.05 -26.65
CA PHE A 322 -3.50 4.34 -27.45
C PHE A 322 -4.05 4.09 -28.85
N THR A 323 -3.24 4.31 -29.88
CA THR A 323 -3.57 3.98 -31.28
C THR A 323 -2.43 3.18 -31.91
N CYS A 324 -2.74 2.25 -32.82
CA CYS A 324 -1.73 1.52 -33.59
C CYS A 324 -1.94 1.64 -35.10
N PRO A 325 -0.91 1.39 -35.93
CA PRO A 325 -1.00 1.44 -37.40
C PRO A 325 -2.05 0.52 -38.02
N ASN A 326 -2.43 -0.55 -37.30
CA ASN A 326 -3.45 -1.49 -37.76
C ASN A 326 -4.90 -1.02 -37.44
N GLY A 327 -5.08 0.23 -37.03
CA GLY A 327 -6.39 0.85 -36.82
C GLY A 327 -7.01 0.65 -35.43
N HIS A 328 -6.40 -0.15 -34.54
CA HIS A 328 -6.91 -0.29 -33.17
C HIS A 328 -6.72 0.99 -32.37
N ARG A 329 -7.79 1.41 -31.68
CA ARG A 329 -7.79 2.48 -30.69
C ARG A 329 -8.28 1.93 -29.35
N LEU A 330 -7.48 2.07 -28.30
CA LEU A 330 -7.71 1.45 -26.99
C LEU A 330 -7.48 2.47 -25.87
N ASP A 331 -8.03 2.19 -24.70
CA ASP A 331 -7.52 2.81 -23.47
C ASP A 331 -6.07 2.32 -23.22
N ALA A 332 -5.16 3.25 -22.98
CA ALA A 332 -3.73 2.98 -22.88
C ALA A 332 -3.37 2.13 -21.65
N HIS A 333 -4.12 2.25 -20.55
CA HIS A 333 -3.92 1.50 -19.32
C HIS A 333 -4.48 0.09 -19.45
N VAL A 334 -5.67 -0.05 -20.05
CA VAL A 334 -6.23 -1.37 -20.41
C VAL A 334 -5.30 -2.11 -21.37
N ASN A 335 -4.77 -1.41 -22.39
CA ASN A 335 -3.80 -1.97 -23.31
C ASN A 335 -2.54 -2.46 -22.59
N ALA A 336 -2.01 -1.67 -21.65
CA ALA A 336 -0.85 -2.06 -20.84
C ALA A 336 -1.14 -3.31 -19.99
N ALA A 337 -2.26 -3.33 -19.27
CA ALA A 337 -2.67 -4.46 -18.44
C ALA A 337 -2.84 -5.77 -19.26
N LEU A 338 -3.47 -5.69 -20.44
CA LEU A 338 -3.59 -6.83 -21.36
C LEU A 338 -2.23 -7.31 -21.90
N ASN A 339 -1.30 -6.39 -22.16
CA ASN A 339 0.05 -6.77 -22.56
C ASN A 339 0.83 -7.50 -21.46
N LEU A 340 0.54 -7.24 -20.17
CA LEU A 340 1.11 -8.03 -19.07
C LEU A 340 0.63 -9.48 -19.13
N VAL A 341 -0.67 -9.70 -19.33
CA VAL A 341 -1.26 -11.04 -19.50
C VAL A 341 -0.62 -11.74 -20.70
N ARG A 342 -0.48 -11.05 -21.83
CA ARG A 342 0.18 -11.59 -23.03
C ARG A 342 1.63 -12.00 -22.75
N ARG A 343 2.39 -11.20 -22.00
CA ARG A 343 3.77 -11.52 -21.61
C ARG A 343 3.84 -12.77 -20.74
N TYR A 344 2.95 -12.90 -19.77
CA TYR A 344 2.86 -14.11 -18.96
C TYR A 344 2.71 -15.35 -19.84
N TRP A 345 1.76 -15.35 -20.79
CA TRP A 345 1.55 -16.49 -21.69
C TRP A 345 2.76 -16.76 -22.60
N GLY A 346 3.42 -15.71 -23.08
CA GLY A 346 4.68 -15.84 -23.83
C GLY A 346 5.79 -16.53 -23.01
N LEU A 347 5.91 -16.21 -21.72
CA LEU A 347 6.86 -16.87 -20.82
C LEU A 347 6.49 -18.34 -20.58
N GLN A 348 5.20 -18.64 -20.35
CA GLN A 348 4.75 -20.03 -20.17
C GLN A 348 5.01 -20.88 -21.42
N ALA A 349 4.76 -20.35 -22.62
CA ALA A 349 5.01 -21.06 -23.88
C ALA A 349 6.49 -21.39 -24.06
N ARG A 350 7.40 -20.45 -23.75
CA ARG A 350 8.85 -20.68 -23.80
C ARG A 350 9.31 -21.72 -22.78
N ALA A 351 8.78 -21.67 -21.57
CA ALA A 351 9.10 -22.65 -20.52
C ALA A 351 8.67 -24.07 -20.90
N ARG A 352 7.51 -24.24 -21.55
CA ARG A 352 7.04 -25.54 -22.05
C ARG A 352 7.95 -26.11 -23.14
N ARG A 353 8.38 -25.29 -24.11
CA ARG A 353 9.29 -25.75 -25.19
C ARG A 353 10.63 -26.26 -24.65
N ARG A 354 11.18 -25.61 -23.61
CA ARG A 354 12.44 -26.02 -22.96
C ARG A 354 12.35 -27.29 -22.12
N ARG A 355 11.16 -27.81 -21.83
CA ARG A 355 10.97 -29.06 -21.07
C ARG A 355 10.79 -30.27 -22.00
N VAL A 356 10.48 -30.02 -23.27
CA VAL A 356 10.21 -31.06 -24.27
C VAL A 356 11.42 -31.25 -25.21
N ALA A 357 12.24 -30.21 -25.37
CA ALA A 357 13.62 -30.32 -25.85
C ALA A 357 14.53 -30.70 -24.69
#